data_AF-A0A935M1I3-F1
#
_entry.id   AF-A0A935M1I3-F1
#
_cell.length_a   1.000
_cell.length_b   1.000
_cell.length_c   1.000
_cell.angle_alpha   90.00
_cell.angle_beta   90.00
_cell.angle_gamma   90.00
#
_symmetry.space_group_name_H-M   'P 1'
#
loop_
_entity.id
_entity.type
_entity.pdbx_description
1 polymer ?
#
loop_
_entity_poly.entity_id
_entity_poly.type
_entity_poly.pdbx_seq_one_letter_code
_entity_poly.pdbx_strand_id
1 'polypeptide(L)' 'MGKGDRKSRRGKIYRGSFGKTRPKDPAGNKKAPARGTPPKR' A
#
# COMPACT_ATOMS: atom_id res chain seq x y z
N MET A 1 6.11 2.65 9.98
CA MET A 1 4.67 3.04 9.97
C MET A 1 3.99 2.48 11.21
N GLY A 2 3.45 3.34 12.07
CA GLY A 2 2.80 2.95 13.32
C GLY A 2 1.36 2.43 13.13
N LYS A 3 0.80 1.83 14.18
CA LYS A 3 -0.60 1.35 14.18
C LYS A 3 -1.64 2.47 14.02
N GLY A 4 -1.31 3.71 14.41
CA GLY A 4 -2.17 4.88 14.28
C GLY A 4 -2.17 5.52 12.88
N ASP A 5 -1.22 5.18 12.01
CA ASP A 5 -1.12 5.79 10.69
C ASP A 5 -2.16 5.19 9.71
N ARG A 6 -3.20 5.98 9.43
CA ARG A 6 -4.32 5.62 8.55
C ARG A 6 -3.93 5.43 7.08
N LYS A 7 -2.82 5.99 6.62
CA LYS A 7 -2.36 5.88 5.23
C LYS A 7 -1.54 4.61 5.02
N SER A 8 -0.87 4.13 6.06
CA SER A 8 -0.05 2.92 6.00
C SER A 8 -0.86 1.63 5.83
N ARG A 9 -0.19 0.59 5.30
CA ARG A 9 -0.74 -0.78 5.30
C ARG A 9 -0.93 -1.29 6.74
N ARG A 10 0.02 -1.04 7.64
CA ARG A 10 -0.01 -1.52 9.03
C ARG A 10 -1.15 -0.91 9.84
N GLY A 11 -1.40 0.39 9.74
CA GLY A 11 -2.51 1.03 10.42
C GLY A 11 -3.88 0.63 9.86
N LYS A 12 -3.97 0.34 8.54
CA LYS A 12 -5.17 -0.27 7.94
C LYS A 12 -5.41 -1.71 8.42
N ILE A 13 -4.35 -2.49 8.63
CA ILE A 13 -4.46 -3.83 9.25
C ILE A 13 -5.01 -3.69 10.67
N TYR A 14 -4.42 -2.81 11.48
CA TYR A 14 -4.83 -2.63 12.88
C TYR A 14 -6.28 -2.14 13.02
N ARG A 15 -6.73 -1.23 12.15
CA ARG A 15 -8.11 -0.73 12.15
C ARG A 15 -9.12 -1.64 11.45
N GLY A 16 -8.69 -2.72 10.82
CA GLY A 16 -9.59 -3.60 10.05
C GLY A 16 -10.16 -2.98 8.76
N SER A 17 -9.63 -1.83 8.29
CA SER A 17 -10.15 -1.14 7.11
C SER A 17 -9.35 -1.40 5.84
N PHE A 18 -9.99 -1.22 4.67
CA PHE A 18 -9.37 -1.35 3.35
C PHE A 18 -9.06 0.03 2.75
N GLY A 19 -8.22 0.05 1.71
CA GLY A 19 -7.97 1.23 0.89
C GLY A 19 -6.74 1.07 0.01
N LYS A 20 -6.25 2.15 -0.60
CA LYS A 20 -5.14 2.10 -1.59
C LYS A 20 -3.94 1.23 -1.18
N THR A 21 -3.48 1.35 0.07
CA THR A 21 -2.32 0.60 0.62
C THR A 21 -2.65 -0.79 1.19
N ARG A 22 -3.93 -1.10 1.43
CA ARG A 22 -4.46 -2.43 1.84
C ARG A 22 -5.72 -2.74 1.01
N PRO A 23 -5.57 -3.10 -0.28
CA PRO A 23 -6.71 -3.45 -1.12
C PRO A 23 -7.34 -4.76 -0.66
N LYS A 24 -8.66 -4.92 -0.88
CA LYS A 24 -9.39 -6.18 -0.65
C LYS A 24 -8.98 -7.21 -1.71
N ASP A 25 -9.00 -6.77 -2.96
CA ASP A 25 -8.56 -7.55 -4.12
C ASP A 25 -7.26 -6.96 -4.66
N PRO A 26 -6.09 -7.60 -4.43
CA PRO A 26 -4.82 -7.10 -4.92
C PRO A 26 -4.76 -7.09 -6.45
N ALA A 27 -5.60 -7.89 -7.13
CA ALA A 27 -5.70 -7.93 -8.58
C ALA A 27 -6.35 -6.68 -9.19
N GLY A 28 -7.41 -6.14 -8.56
CA GLY A 28 -8.15 -4.98 -9.07
C GLY A 28 -7.47 -3.64 -8.83
N ASN A 29 -6.50 -3.58 -7.92
CA ASN A 29 -5.87 -2.33 -7.50
C ASN A 29 -4.36 -2.28 -7.78
N LYS A 30 -3.91 -2.99 -8.83
CA LYS A 30 -2.57 -2.85 -9.42
C LYS A 30 -2.41 -1.46 -10.06
N LYS A 31 -2.47 -0.39 -9.26
CA LYS A 31 -1.89 0.89 -9.66
C LYS A 31 -0.39 0.61 -9.76
N ALA A 32 0.14 0.82 -10.96
CA ALA A 32 1.49 0.49 -11.39
C ALA A 32 2.52 0.67 -10.27
N PRO A 33 3.45 -0.28 -10.08
CA PRO A 33 4.57 -0.06 -9.18
C PRO A 33 5.20 1.28 -9.57
N ALA A 34 5.38 2.16 -8.59
CA ALA A 34 6.15 3.39 -8.78
C ALA A 34 7.43 2.97 -9.50
N ARG A 35 7.57 3.43 -10.74
CA ARG A 35 8.65 3.02 -11.64
C ARG A 35 9.95 3.20 -10.87
N GLY A 36 10.50 2.10 -10.38
CA GLY A 36 11.80 2.09 -9.75
C GLY A 36 12.77 2.53 -10.81
N THR A 37 13.41 3.66 -10.59
CA THR A 37 14.50 4.18 -11.41
C THR A 37 15.42 3.04 -11.82
N PRO A 38 15.67 2.80 -13.13
CA PRO A 38 16.62 1.78 -13.53
C PRO A 38 18.00 2.15 -12.95
N PRO A 39 18.79 1.18 -12.46
CA PRO A 39 20.11 1.46 -11.93
C PRO A 39 20.96 2.11 -13.02
N LYS A 40 21.52 3.28 -12.70
CA LYS A 40 22.48 4.00 -13.54
C LYS A 40 23.73 3.13 -13.67
N ARG A 41 24.03 2.69 -14.90
CA ARG A 41 25.29 2.00 -15.24
C ARG A 41 26.46 2.97 -15.13
#